data_AF-A0A9R1M9N4-F1
#
_entry.id   AF-A0A9R1M9N4-F1
#
_cell.length_a   1.000
_cell.length_b   1.000
_cell.length_c   1.000
_cell.angle_alpha   90.00
_cell.angle_beta   90.00
_cell.angle_gamma   90.00
#
_symmetry.space_group_name_H-M   'P 1'
#
loop_
_entity.id
_entity.type
_entity.pdbx_description
1 polymer ?
#
loop_
_entity_poly.entity_id
_entity_poly.type
_entity_poly.pdbx_seq_one_letter_code
_entity_poly.pdbx_strand_id
1 'polypeptide(L)'
;MDLGTENRLAALLLEEARRLRMQVEKEGVHAYLQKPNVRHRPYSRFLAATVLGVHQANRVVEVNEMWRAREKELELELKMKTRTNGRIDSRSQKRKNDSRDQSPVSKTQRDRPYGASFSSRDSQGSSYSDRGDGLGDDEIEEFLRSR
;
A
#
# COMPACT_ATOMS: atom_id res chain seq x y z
N MET A 1 33.78 6.58 -50.26
CA MET A 1 33.74 7.95 -49.72
C MET A 1 34.06 8.91 -50.86
N ASP A 2 33.86 10.21 -50.67
CA ASP A 2 34.31 11.24 -51.61
C ASP A 2 35.53 11.98 -51.02
N LEU A 3 36.47 12.39 -51.88
CA LEU A 3 37.74 13.00 -51.46
C LEU A 3 37.52 14.32 -50.69
N GLY A 4 36.45 15.06 -51.01
CA GLY A 4 36.06 16.25 -50.26
C GLY A 4 35.60 15.93 -48.83
N THR A 5 34.94 14.79 -48.62
CA THR A 5 34.51 14.33 -47.29
C THR A 5 35.69 13.86 -46.44
N GLU A 6 36.67 13.20 -47.05
CA GLU A 6 37.90 12.74 -46.39
C GLU A 6 38.79 13.91 -45.96
N ASN A 7 39.00 14.89 -46.83
CA ASN A 7 39.74 16.12 -46.50
C ASN A 7 39.07 16.92 -45.37
N ARG A 8 37.73 16.97 -45.33
CA ARG A 8 36.98 17.60 -44.23
C ARG A 8 37.16 16.87 -42.91
N LEU A 9 37.16 15.53 -42.92
CA LEU A 9 37.45 14.70 -41.74
C LEU A 9 38.89 14.90 -41.25
N ALA A 10 39.87 14.91 -42.15
CA ALA A 10 41.27 15.16 -41.82
C ALA A 10 41.47 16.54 -41.17
N ALA A 11 40.81 17.58 -41.69
CA ALA A 11 40.86 18.92 -41.12
C ALA A 11 40.31 18.98 -39.67
N LEU A 12 39.18 18.31 -39.41
CA LEU A 12 38.59 18.23 -38.07
C LEU A 12 39.51 17.49 -37.08
N LEU A 13 40.08 16.34 -37.49
CA LEU A 13 41.02 15.57 -36.67
C LEU A 13 42.29 16.37 -36.34
N LEU A 14 42.80 17.16 -37.29
CA LEU A 14 43.94 18.05 -37.06
C LEU A 14 43.61 19.21 -36.11
N GLU A 15 42.37 19.72 -36.12
CA GLU A 15 41.92 20.73 -35.16
C GLU A 15 41.77 20.15 -33.75
N GLU A 16 41.15 18.98 -33.62
CA GLU A 16 40.99 18.26 -32.35
C GLU A 16 42.36 17.90 -31.73
N ALA A 17 43.29 17.38 -32.54
CA ALA A 17 44.66 17.10 -32.09
C ALA A 17 45.43 18.35 -31.63
N ARG A 18 45.16 19.54 -32.20
CA ARG A 18 45.71 20.81 -31.70
C ARG A 18 45.08 21.20 -30.36
N ARG A 19 43.76 21.09 -30.21
CA ARG A 19 43.05 21.38 -28.95
C ARG A 19 43.54 20.49 -27.81
N LEU A 20 43.72 19.18 -28.06
CA LEU A 20 44.27 18.23 -27.08
C LEU A 20 45.68 18.63 -26.60
N ARG A 21 46.57 19.07 -27.50
CA ARG A 21 47.91 19.57 -27.10
C ARG A 21 47.83 20.77 -26.15
N MET A 22 46.96 21.75 -26.46
CA MET A 22 46.72 22.92 -25.59
C MET A 22 46.09 22.57 -24.22
N GLN A 23 45.48 21.38 -24.09
CA GLN A 23 45.00 20.85 -22.81
C GLN A 23 46.11 20.11 -22.06
N VAL A 24 46.92 19.31 -22.76
CA VAL A 24 48.08 18.59 -22.19
C VAL A 24 49.13 19.54 -21.61
N GLU A 25 49.32 20.73 -22.20
CA GLU A 25 50.16 21.81 -21.65
C GLU A 25 49.67 22.36 -20.30
N LYS A 26 48.41 22.08 -19.91
CA LYS A 26 47.77 22.55 -18.65
C LYS A 26 47.48 21.44 -17.66
N GLU A 27 47.02 20.29 -18.15
CA GLU A 27 46.52 19.14 -17.39
C GLU A 27 47.50 17.94 -17.41
N GLY A 28 48.60 18.07 -18.16
CA GLY A 28 49.58 17.01 -18.34
C GLY A 28 49.06 15.83 -19.18
N VAL A 29 49.70 14.67 -19.01
CA VAL A 29 49.43 13.45 -19.78
C VAL A 29 47.99 12.93 -19.61
N HIS A 30 47.29 13.32 -18.52
CA HIS A 30 45.91 12.91 -18.25
C HIS A 30 44.92 13.28 -19.38
N ALA A 31 45.14 14.40 -20.07
CA ALA A 31 44.27 14.82 -21.18
C ALA A 31 44.32 13.86 -22.39
N TYR A 32 45.40 13.09 -22.60
CA TYR A 32 45.44 12.00 -23.60
C TYR A 32 44.79 10.70 -23.12
N LEU A 33 44.73 10.48 -21.79
CA LEU A 33 44.16 9.28 -21.19
C LEU A 33 42.65 9.40 -20.89
N GLN A 34 42.12 10.62 -20.91
CA GLN A 34 40.71 10.91 -20.69
C GLN A 34 39.87 10.41 -21.87
N LYS A 35 39.23 9.25 -21.69
CA LYS A 35 38.24 8.74 -22.66
C LYS A 35 37.05 9.71 -22.75
N PRO A 36 36.52 10.01 -23.94
CA PRO A 36 35.38 10.89 -24.10
C PRO A 36 34.17 10.35 -23.32
N ASN A 37 33.51 11.21 -22.54
CA ASN A 37 32.36 10.84 -21.71
C ASN A 37 31.09 10.66 -22.56
N VAL A 38 31.10 9.63 -23.39
CA VAL A 38 29.93 9.18 -24.16
C VAL A 38 28.89 8.70 -23.16
N ARG A 39 27.91 9.56 -22.84
CA ARG A 39 26.71 9.22 -22.06
C ARG A 39 25.79 8.28 -22.85
N HIS A 40 26.28 7.08 -23.13
CA HIS A 40 25.56 6.02 -23.78
C HIS A 40 24.47 5.54 -22.83
N ARG A 41 23.24 6.09 -22.95
CA ARG A 41 22.08 5.68 -22.16
C ARG A 41 21.67 4.28 -22.65
N PRO A 42 22.01 3.19 -21.95
CA PRO A 42 21.88 1.86 -22.53
C PRO A 42 20.41 1.53 -22.69
N TYR A 43 20.09 0.78 -23.75
CA TYR A 43 18.73 0.33 -24.09
C TYR A 43 17.97 -0.22 -22.86
N SER A 44 18.65 -0.98 -22.00
CA SER A 44 18.14 -1.49 -20.72
C SER A 44 17.61 -0.42 -19.76
N ARG A 45 18.23 0.76 -19.65
CA ARG A 45 17.73 1.85 -18.77
C ARG A 45 16.47 2.52 -19.32
N PHE A 46 16.27 2.51 -20.63
CA PHE A 46 15.04 2.99 -21.25
C PHE A 46 13.90 1.96 -21.08
N LEU A 47 14.19 0.68 -21.37
CA LEU A 47 13.25 -0.42 -21.18
C LEU A 47 12.79 -0.53 -19.72
N ALA A 48 13.72 -0.51 -18.76
CA ALA A 48 13.39 -0.57 -17.34
C ALA A 48 12.49 0.60 -16.88
N ALA A 49 12.74 1.82 -17.36
CA ALA A 49 11.88 2.97 -17.06
C ALA A 49 10.47 2.82 -17.68
N THR A 50 10.37 2.26 -18.89
CA THR A 50 9.09 1.99 -19.57
C THR A 50 8.29 0.92 -18.82
N VAL A 51 8.94 -0.19 -18.45
CA VAL A 51 8.33 -1.28 -17.68
C VAL A 51 7.85 -0.81 -16.30
N LEU A 52 8.67 -0.02 -15.58
CA LEU A 52 8.26 0.59 -14.30
C LEU A 52 7.05 1.52 -14.45
N GLY A 53 6.99 2.32 -15.52
CA GLY A 53 5.84 3.17 -15.82
C GLY A 53 4.54 2.39 -16.04
N VAL A 54 4.60 1.27 -16.76
CA VAL A 54 3.45 0.36 -16.96
C VAL A 54 3.01 -0.27 -15.63
N HIS A 55 3.94 -0.77 -14.81
CA HIS A 55 3.58 -1.31 -13.49
C HIS A 55 2.95 -0.27 -12.55
N GLN A 56 3.40 0.98 -12.60
CA GLN A 56 2.80 2.07 -11.83
C GLN A 56 1.37 2.39 -12.33
N ALA A 57 1.17 2.47 -13.64
CA ALA A 57 -0.15 2.71 -14.22
C ALA A 57 -1.16 1.60 -13.87
N ASN A 58 -0.75 0.33 -14.02
CA ASN A 58 -1.59 -0.83 -13.68
C ASN A 58 -1.98 -0.82 -12.19
N ARG A 59 -1.03 -0.59 -11.28
CA ARG A 59 -1.30 -0.53 -9.84
C ARG A 59 -2.26 0.59 -9.45
N VAL A 60 -2.24 1.73 -10.15
CA VAL A 60 -3.21 2.82 -9.96
C VAL A 60 -4.62 2.40 -10.43
N VAL A 61 -4.73 1.65 -11.53
CA VAL A 61 -6.02 1.08 -11.97
C VAL A 61 -6.55 0.06 -10.96
N GLU A 62 -5.73 -0.91 -10.54
CA GLU A 62 -6.08 -1.92 -9.52
C GLU A 62 -6.59 -1.27 -8.23
N VAL A 63 -5.90 -0.24 -7.73
CA VAL A 63 -6.31 0.51 -6.53
C VAL A 63 -7.64 1.25 -6.74
N ASN A 64 -7.83 1.90 -7.89
CA ASN A 64 -9.09 2.56 -8.22
C ASN A 64 -10.25 1.56 -8.32
N GLU A 65 -10.03 0.37 -8.87
CA GLU A 65 -11.05 -0.70 -8.94
C GLU A 65 -11.43 -1.21 -7.54
N MET A 66 -10.46 -1.37 -6.63
CA MET A 66 -10.73 -1.72 -5.22
C MET A 66 -11.55 -0.64 -4.50
N TRP A 67 -11.22 0.66 -4.66
CA TRP A 67 -12.04 1.75 -4.11
C TRP A 67 -13.46 1.73 -4.66
N ARG A 68 -13.62 1.61 -5.99
CA ARG A 68 -14.93 1.52 -6.66
C ARG A 68 -15.74 0.28 -6.25
N ALA A 69 -15.10 -0.80 -5.81
CA ALA A 69 -15.77 -1.97 -5.25
C ALA A 69 -16.25 -1.69 -3.82
N ARG A 70 -15.40 -1.11 -2.96
CA ARG A 70 -15.72 -0.78 -1.57
C ARG A 70 -16.82 0.28 -1.44
N GLU A 71 -16.83 1.29 -2.33
CA GLU A 71 -17.92 2.27 -2.45
C GLU A 71 -19.30 1.59 -2.63
N LYS A 72 -19.38 0.62 -3.55
CA LYS A 72 -20.62 -0.13 -3.85
C LYS A 72 -21.02 -1.07 -2.72
N GLU A 73 -20.05 -1.68 -2.05
CA GLU A 73 -20.29 -2.53 -0.89
C GLU A 73 -20.93 -1.73 0.26
N LEU A 74 -20.36 -0.56 0.59
CA LEU A 74 -20.90 0.36 1.59
C LEU A 74 -22.28 0.89 1.18
N GLU A 75 -22.50 1.19 -0.10
CA GLU A 75 -23.82 1.59 -0.60
C GLU A 75 -24.87 0.49 -0.41
N LEU A 76 -24.50 -0.78 -0.63
CA LEU A 76 -25.36 -1.94 -0.38
C LEU A 76 -25.59 -2.16 1.12
N GLU A 77 -24.57 -2.01 1.98
CA GLU A 77 -24.70 -2.11 3.44
C GLU A 77 -25.69 -1.06 3.97
N LEU A 78 -25.55 0.20 3.54
CA LEU A 78 -26.48 1.29 3.88
C LEU A 78 -27.91 1.00 3.39
N LYS A 79 -28.07 0.44 2.18
CA LYS A 79 -29.37 0.00 1.65
C LYS A 79 -29.97 -1.17 2.44
N MET A 80 -29.18 -2.04 3.06
CA MET A 80 -29.69 -3.10 3.93
C MET A 80 -30.02 -2.58 5.33
N LYS A 81 -29.16 -1.73 5.91
CA LYS A 81 -29.33 -1.11 7.25
C LYS A 81 -30.56 -0.21 7.34
N THR A 82 -30.88 0.51 6.26
CA THR A 82 -32.14 1.28 6.15
C THR A 82 -33.37 0.37 6.05
N ARG A 83 -33.28 -0.75 5.31
CA ARG A 83 -34.37 -1.75 5.19
C ARG A 83 -34.62 -2.55 6.47
N THR A 84 -33.62 -2.71 7.35
CA THR A 84 -33.80 -3.34 8.67
C THR A 84 -34.37 -2.37 9.69
N ASN A 85 -33.80 -1.16 9.85
CA ASN A 85 -34.29 -0.17 10.82
C ASN A 85 -35.76 0.20 10.56
N GLY A 86 -36.15 0.43 9.30
CA GLY A 86 -37.54 0.76 8.94
C GLY A 86 -38.60 -0.31 9.28
N ARG A 87 -38.19 -1.51 9.72
CA ARG A 87 -39.09 -2.58 10.21
C ARG A 87 -39.21 -2.64 11.75
N ILE A 88 -38.37 -1.89 12.48
CA ILE A 88 -38.31 -1.91 13.94
C ILE A 88 -39.22 -0.81 14.52
N ASP A 89 -39.11 0.42 14.03
CA ASP A 89 -39.88 1.57 14.53
C ASP A 89 -41.41 1.41 14.37
N SER A 90 -41.85 0.62 13.39
CA SER A 90 -43.27 0.30 13.17
C SER A 90 -43.88 -0.71 14.17
N ARG A 91 -43.11 -1.22 15.15
CA ARG A 91 -43.58 -2.23 16.13
C ARG A 91 -43.57 -1.78 17.60
N SER A 92 -42.95 -0.66 17.94
CA SER A 92 -42.78 -0.20 19.33
C SER A 92 -44.00 0.52 19.94
N GLN A 93 -44.92 1.02 19.11
CA GLN A 93 -45.94 2.00 19.52
C GLN A 93 -47.26 1.46 20.10
N LYS A 94 -47.36 0.18 20.56
CA LYS A 94 -48.65 -0.34 21.07
C LYS A 94 -48.61 -1.38 22.21
N ARG A 95 -48.07 -1.00 23.37
CA ARG A 95 -48.58 -1.43 24.71
C ARG A 95 -48.34 -0.35 25.78
N LYS A 96 -49.33 0.51 26.00
CA LYS A 96 -49.53 1.25 27.27
C LYS A 96 -50.68 0.59 28.03
N ASN A 97 -50.55 0.51 29.35
CA ASN A 97 -51.43 -0.22 30.29
C ASN A 97 -51.49 -1.74 29.99
N ASP A 98 -51.34 -2.62 30.98
CA ASP A 98 -52.07 -2.61 32.25
C ASP A 98 -51.17 -2.73 33.50
N SER A 99 -51.79 -2.61 34.68
CA SER A 99 -51.14 -2.59 35.99
C SER A 99 -51.51 -3.82 36.82
N ARG A 100 -50.55 -4.41 37.56
CA ARG A 100 -50.66 -4.86 38.98
C ARG A 100 -49.52 -5.79 39.44
N ASP A 101 -48.90 -5.36 40.54
CA ASP A 101 -48.60 -6.10 41.77
C ASP A 101 -47.58 -7.28 41.84
N GLN A 102 -47.02 -7.39 43.06
CA GLN A 102 -46.29 -8.51 43.68
C GLN A 102 -44.81 -8.75 43.36
N SER A 103 -43.98 -7.89 43.97
CA SER A 103 -43.10 -8.21 45.12
C SER A 103 -42.02 -9.33 45.04
N PRO A 104 -40.85 -9.17 45.71
CA PRO A 104 -39.65 -9.97 45.43
C PRO A 104 -39.42 -11.16 46.38
N VAL A 105 -38.64 -12.14 45.91
CA VAL A 105 -37.93 -13.12 46.75
C VAL A 105 -36.47 -13.24 46.29
N SER A 106 -35.54 -13.14 47.23
CA SER A 106 -34.09 -13.28 47.03
C SER A 106 -33.59 -14.64 47.52
N LYS A 107 -32.55 -15.20 46.87
CA LYS A 107 -31.62 -16.14 47.52
C LYS A 107 -30.28 -16.25 46.78
N THR A 108 -29.22 -15.84 47.47
CA THR A 108 -27.82 -16.10 47.09
C THR A 108 -27.37 -17.44 47.66
N GLN A 109 -26.79 -18.30 46.83
CA GLN A 109 -25.87 -19.34 47.30
C GLN A 109 -24.83 -19.66 46.23
N ARG A 110 -23.56 -19.74 46.63
CA ARG A 110 -22.48 -20.34 45.85
C ARG A 110 -22.50 -21.85 46.07
N ASP A 111 -22.00 -22.63 45.12
CA ASP A 111 -20.84 -23.52 45.34
C ASP A 111 -20.52 -24.37 44.10
N ARG A 112 -19.25 -24.81 44.02
CA ARG A 112 -18.73 -25.74 42.99
C ARG A 112 -17.53 -26.47 43.59
N PRO A 113 -17.49 -27.81 43.56
CA PRO A 113 -16.26 -28.44 43.03
C PRO A 113 -16.47 -29.77 42.28
N TYR A 114 -15.51 -30.08 41.39
CA TYR A 114 -14.98 -31.41 41.01
C TYR A 114 -15.89 -32.58 40.55
N GLY A 115 -15.39 -33.39 39.60
CA GLY A 115 -15.80 -34.80 39.57
C GLY A 115 -15.73 -35.66 38.31
N ALA A 116 -15.28 -35.21 37.13
CA ALA A 116 -15.23 -36.12 35.95
C ALA A 116 -14.17 -35.78 34.88
N SER A 117 -13.17 -36.66 34.76
CA SER A 117 -12.49 -37.00 33.49
C SER A 117 -13.01 -38.39 33.08
N PHE A 118 -13.00 -38.88 31.84
CA PHE A 118 -12.16 -38.64 30.66
C PHE A 118 -12.94 -39.09 29.38
N SER A 119 -12.48 -38.98 28.13
CA SER A 119 -11.22 -38.44 27.56
C SER A 119 -11.55 -37.33 26.51
N SER A 120 -11.16 -37.24 25.22
CA SER A 120 -10.34 -38.08 24.30
C SER A 120 -9.76 -37.23 23.15
N ARG A 121 -8.63 -37.70 22.58
CA ARG A 121 -7.99 -37.36 21.29
C ARG A 121 -7.96 -35.90 20.78
N ASP A 122 -6.72 -35.39 20.75
CA ASP A 122 -6.05 -34.88 19.54
C ASP A 122 -6.76 -33.81 18.69
N SER A 123 -6.45 -32.54 18.97
CA SER A 123 -6.37 -31.49 17.94
C SER A 123 -5.41 -30.38 18.39
N GLN A 124 -4.34 -30.16 17.62
CA GLN A 124 -3.32 -29.13 17.89
C GLN A 124 -3.88 -27.73 17.50
N GLY A 125 -4.88 -27.26 18.24
CA GLY A 125 -5.66 -26.06 17.94
C GLY A 125 -4.95 -24.76 18.35
N SER A 126 -4.18 -24.20 17.41
CA SER A 126 -3.66 -22.83 17.34
C SER A 126 -4.08 -21.84 18.46
N SER A 127 -3.16 -21.54 19.39
CA SER A 127 -3.37 -20.57 20.47
C SER A 127 -3.17 -19.11 20.01
N TYR A 128 -4.00 -18.64 19.08
CA TYR A 128 -4.17 -17.19 18.88
C TYR A 128 -5.25 -16.69 19.82
N SER A 129 -4.83 -16.20 20.99
CA SER A 129 -5.69 -15.38 21.84
C SER A 129 -5.93 -14.05 21.13
N ASP A 130 -7.09 -13.91 20.49
CA ASP A 130 -7.54 -12.66 19.89
C ASP A 130 -7.75 -11.59 20.97
N ARG A 131 -6.69 -10.81 21.22
CA ARG A 131 -6.76 -9.52 21.89
C ARG A 131 -6.94 -8.45 20.83
N GLY A 132 -8.09 -8.49 20.16
CA GLY A 132 -8.58 -7.49 19.22
C GLY A 132 -8.91 -6.16 19.90
N ASP A 133 -7.89 -5.52 20.46
CA ASP A 133 -7.90 -4.12 20.90
C ASP A 133 -7.08 -3.36 19.85
N GLY A 134 -7.70 -3.14 18.70
CA GLY A 134 -7.10 -2.43 17.56
C GLY A 134 -7.16 -0.92 17.81
N LEU A 135 -6.06 -0.22 17.48
CA LEU A 135 -5.95 1.23 17.67
C LEU A 135 -7.13 1.96 17.01
N GLY A 136 -7.71 2.90 17.74
CA GLY A 136 -8.84 3.71 17.25
C GLY A 136 -8.41 4.69 16.16
N ASP A 137 -9.35 5.12 15.33
CA ASP A 137 -9.10 6.10 14.26
C ASP A 137 -8.45 7.39 14.82
N ASP A 138 -8.85 7.83 16.02
CA ASP A 138 -8.28 8.99 16.73
C ASP A 138 -6.77 8.83 17.02
N GLU A 139 -6.34 7.63 17.43
CA GLU A 139 -4.95 7.29 17.76
C GLU A 139 -4.09 7.18 16.49
N ILE A 140 -4.69 6.65 15.41
CA ILE A 140 -4.08 6.58 14.08
C ILE A 140 -3.87 8.00 13.53
N GLU A 141 -4.84 8.91 13.69
CA GLU A 141 -4.67 10.31 13.33
C GLU A 141 -3.59 11.01 14.17
N GLU A 142 -3.49 10.75 15.48
CA GLU A 142 -2.43 11.34 16.32
C GLU A 142 -1.04 10.90 15.88
N PHE A 143 -0.87 9.62 15.53
CA PHE A 143 0.38 9.11 14.96
C PHE A 143 0.73 9.80 13.62
N LEU A 144 -0.26 10.03 12.76
CA LEU A 144 -0.05 10.74 11.48
C LEU A 144 0.27 12.23 11.66
N ARG A 145 -0.24 12.87 12.71
CA ARG A 145 0.07 14.27 13.07
C ARG A 145 1.46 14.47 13.68
N SER A 146 2.10 13.41 14.16
CA SER A 146 3.34 13.46 14.96
C SER A 146 4.63 13.24 14.15
N ARG A 147 4.72 13.81 12.93
CA ARG A 147 5.70 13.40 11.90
C ARG A 147 6.46 14.55 11.22
#